data_AF-A0A2I0JG65-F1
#
_entry.id   AF-A0A2I0JG65-F1
#
_cell.length_a   1.000
_cell.length_b   1.000
_cell.length_c   1.000
_cell.angle_alpha   90.00
_cell.angle_beta   90.00
_cell.angle_gamma   90.00
#
_symmetry.space_group_name_H-M   'P 1'
#
loop_
_entity.id
_entity.type
_entity.pdbx_description
1 polymer ?
#
loop_
_entity_poly.entity_id
_entity_poly.type
_entity_poly.pdbx_seq_one_letter_code
_entity_poly.pdbx_strand_id
1 'polypeptide(L)'
;MNCNFLLSSPTFYRIWKKKSVEEFQAYPYLATVLNCLMWIMYGLPVVHPDSTLVVSINGFGLVVELIYLSLYFTYAPKNGRLARVNDAMWHDINE
;
A
#
# COMPACT_ATOMS: atom_id res chain seq x y z
N MET A 1 18.61 32.68 -6.03
CA MET A 1 17.89 31.45 -6.44
C MET A 1 17.81 30.55 -5.23
N ASN A 2 16.66 30.57 -4.53
CA ASN A 2 16.46 29.86 -3.27
C ASN A 2 16.24 28.37 -3.55
N CYS A 3 17.18 27.53 -3.11
CA CYS A 3 17.13 26.09 -3.30
C CYS A 3 16.40 25.45 -2.09
N ASN A 4 15.09 25.22 -2.23
CA ASN A 4 14.21 24.56 -1.25
C ASN A 4 14.45 23.05 -1.14
N PHE A 5 15.71 22.60 -1.06
CA PHE A 5 16.02 21.16 -0.96
C PHE A 5 16.01 20.64 0.50
N LEU A 6 15.95 21.54 1.49
CA LEU A 6 16.09 21.17 2.91
C LEU A 6 14.77 20.83 3.63
N LEU A 7 13.61 20.95 2.97
CA LEU A 7 12.29 20.79 3.60
C LEU A 7 11.82 19.34 3.79
N SER A 8 12.50 18.34 3.22
CA SER A 8 12.08 16.93 3.42
C SER A 8 12.66 16.28 4.68
N SER A 9 13.74 16.83 5.26
CA SER A 9 14.43 16.13 6.36
C SER A 9 13.61 15.97 7.66
N PRO A 10 12.85 16.96 8.16
CA PRO A 10 12.09 16.77 9.39
C PRO A 10 10.72 16.12 9.15
N THR A 11 10.20 16.18 7.92
CA THR A 11 8.89 15.62 7.55
C THR A 11 8.99 14.12 7.33
N PHE A 12 10.02 13.67 6.61
CA PHE A 12 10.28 12.25 6.36
C PHE A 12 10.68 11.51 7.64
N TYR A 13 11.48 12.13 8.51
CA TYR A 13 11.83 11.58 9.82
C TYR A 13 10.61 11.50 10.76
N ARG A 14 9.69 12.47 10.70
CA ARG A 14 8.44 12.43 11.47
C ARG A 14 7.49 11.32 11.01
N ILE A 15 7.47 11.01 9.71
CA ILE A 15 6.73 9.88 9.14
C ILE A 15 7.38 8.55 9.55
N TRP A 16 8.71 8.48 9.55
CA TRP A 16 9.45 7.27 9.96
C TRP A 16 9.40 6.99 11.48
N LYS A 17 9.41 8.04 12.31
CA LYS A 17 9.40 7.94 13.78
C LYS A 17 7.99 7.80 14.38
N LYS A 18 6.95 8.26 13.67
CA LYS A 18 5.56 7.91 13.99
C LYS A 18 5.33 6.46 13.54
N LYS A 19 5.73 5.54 14.40
CA LYS A 19 5.35 4.12 14.44
C LYS A 19 3.81 3.94 14.64
N SER A 20 2.99 4.72 13.93
CA SER A 20 1.54 4.50 13.88
C SER A 20 1.27 3.46 12.81
N VAL A 21 1.20 2.23 13.28
CA VAL A 21 0.84 1.04 12.53
C VAL A 21 -0.68 0.87 12.47
N GLU A 22 -1.46 1.87 12.91
CA GLU A 22 -2.94 1.88 12.83
C GLU A 22 -3.47 2.17 11.42
N GLU A 23 -2.62 2.64 10.51
CA GLU A 23 -2.96 2.89 9.10
C GLU A 23 -2.06 2.07 8.16
N PHE A 24 -1.99 0.74 8.34
CA PHE A 24 -1.70 -0.14 7.20
C PHE A 24 -2.91 -0.04 6.24
N GLN A 25 -3.02 1.08 5.55
CA GLN A 25 -4.04 1.31 4.54
C GLN A 25 -3.66 0.39 3.37
N ALA A 26 -4.56 -0.49 2.95
CA ALA A 26 -4.31 -1.38 1.81
C ALA A 26 -4.16 -0.61 0.48
N TYR A 27 -4.62 0.65 0.43
CA TYR A 27 -4.65 1.50 -0.76
C TYR A 27 -3.27 1.70 -1.43
N PRO A 28 -2.18 2.05 -0.72
CA PRO A 28 -0.84 2.13 -1.32
C PRO A 28 -0.38 0.82 -1.96
N TYR A 29 -0.55 -0.32 -1.29
CA TYR A 29 -0.16 -1.62 -1.87
C TYR A 29 -0.99 -1.96 -3.12
N LEU A 30 -2.30 -1.69 -3.09
CA LEU A 30 -3.19 -1.90 -4.23
C LEU A 30 -2.84 -0.99 -5.42
N ALA A 31 -2.50 0.27 -5.17
CA ALA A 31 -2.07 1.21 -6.21
C ALA A 31 -0.75 0.73 -6.87
N THR A 32 0.17 0.16 -6.07
CA THR A 32 1.44 -0.36 -6.57
C THR A 32 1.23 -1.61 -7.44
N VAL A 33 0.34 -2.52 -7.03
CA VAL A 33 -0.10 -3.66 -7.84
C VAL A 33 -0.67 -3.21 -9.18
N LEU A 34 -1.58 -2.23 -9.18
CA LEU A 34 -2.18 -1.69 -10.41
C LEU A 34 -1.13 -1.04 -11.32
N ASN A 35 -0.19 -0.30 -10.75
CA ASN A 35 0.91 0.30 -11.49
C ASN A 35 1.82 -0.77 -12.13
N CYS A 36 2.20 -1.81 -11.38
CA CYS A 36 3.00 -2.91 -11.92
C CYS A 36 2.25 -3.67 -13.03
N LEU A 37 0.95 -3.90 -12.87
CA LEU A 37 0.12 -4.53 -13.90
C LEU A 37 0.06 -3.70 -15.18
N MET A 38 -0.08 -2.36 -15.08
CA MET A 38 -0.05 -1.48 -16.25
C MET A 38 1.29 -1.57 -17.00
N TRP A 39 2.42 -1.55 -16.29
CA TRP A 39 3.75 -1.68 -16.91
C TRP A 39 4.01 -3.05 -17.52
N ILE A 40 3.52 -4.13 -16.90
CA ILE A 40 3.61 -5.49 -17.46
C ILE A 40 2.80 -5.58 -18.74
N MET A 41 1.57 -5.07 -18.76
CA MET A 41 0.72 -5.05 -19.96
C MET A 41 1.35 -4.23 -21.09
N TYR A 42 1.96 -3.09 -20.77
CA TYR A 42 2.70 -2.27 -21.73
C TYR A 42 3.94 -2.98 -22.29
N GLY A 43 4.70 -3.67 -21.42
CA GLY A 43 5.94 -4.34 -21.81
C GLY A 43 5.77 -5.69 -22.50
N LEU A 44 4.52 -6.16 -22.69
CA LEU A 44 4.27 -7.38 -23.45
C LEU A 44 4.79 -7.24 -24.89
N PRO A 45 5.39 -8.31 -25.47
CA PRO A 45 5.99 -8.27 -26.80
C PRO A 45 4.97 -8.02 -27.92
N VAL A 46 3.68 -8.15 -27.63
CA VAL A 46 2.57 -7.79 -28.53
C VAL A 46 2.39 -6.28 -28.66
N VAL A 47 2.73 -5.50 -27.63
CA VAL A 47 2.54 -4.04 -27.56
C VAL A 47 3.86 -3.30 -27.78
N HIS A 48 4.94 -3.79 -27.19
CA HIS A 48 6.27 -3.21 -27.36
C HIS A 48 7.33 -4.33 -27.45
N PRO A 49 7.86 -4.62 -28.66
CA PRO A 49 9.03 -5.49 -28.79
C PRO A 49 10.21 -4.89 -28.02
N ASP A 50 11.06 -5.73 -27.44
CA ASP A 50 12.26 -5.38 -26.64
C ASP A 50 12.04 -4.77 -25.23
N SER A 51 10.82 -4.83 -24.67
CA SER A 51 10.53 -4.32 -23.31
C SER A 51 10.61 -5.37 -22.18
N THR A 52 11.38 -6.43 -22.37
CA THR A 52 11.49 -7.57 -21.43
C THR A 52 11.99 -7.16 -20.03
N LEU A 53 12.86 -6.16 -19.96
CA LEU A 53 13.39 -5.65 -18.69
C LEU A 53 12.29 -5.02 -17.83
N VAL A 54 11.41 -4.23 -18.45
CA VAL A 54 10.27 -3.57 -17.80
C VAL A 54 9.29 -4.60 -17.23
N VAL A 55 9.01 -5.66 -17.99
CA VAL A 55 8.17 -6.77 -17.53
C VAL A 55 8.80 -7.50 -16.35
N SER A 56 10.10 -7.80 -16.42
CA SER A 56 10.79 -8.55 -15.35
C SER A 56 10.82 -7.81 -14.02
N ILE A 57 11.12 -6.51 -14.02
CA ILE A 57 11.24 -5.72 -12.78
C ILE A 57 9.86 -5.43 -12.16
N ASN A 58 8.86 -5.12 -12.99
CA ASN A 58 7.49 -4.92 -12.51
C ASN A 58 6.84 -6.25 -12.09
N GLY A 59 7.19 -7.37 -12.74
CA GLY A 59 6.77 -8.71 -12.34
C GLY A 59 7.30 -9.10 -10.97
N PHE A 60 8.59 -8.85 -10.70
CA PHE A 60 9.15 -9.08 -9.36
C PHE A 60 8.49 -8.19 -8.31
N GLY A 61 8.29 -6.89 -8.61
CA GLY A 61 7.56 -5.97 -7.74
C GLY A 61 6.14 -6.44 -7.43
N LEU A 62 5.42 -6.94 -8.44
CA LEU A 62 4.08 -7.50 -8.30
C LEU A 62 4.04 -8.70 -7.34
N VAL A 63 5.01 -9.63 -7.44
CA VAL A 63 5.09 -10.80 -6.54
C VAL A 63 5.30 -10.37 -5.09
N VAL A 64 6.22 -9.43 -4.84
CA VAL A 64 6.49 -8.92 -3.50
C VAL A 64 5.26 -8.20 -2.93
N GLU A 65 4.60 -7.36 -3.72
CA GLU A 65 3.37 -6.65 -3.33
C GLU A 65 2.21 -7.61 -3.03
N LEU A 66 2.05 -8.68 -3.80
CA LEU A 66 1.04 -9.71 -3.55
C LEU A 66 1.30 -10.47 -2.24
N ILE A 67 2.56 -10.72 -1.89
CA ILE A 67 2.92 -11.31 -0.59
C ILE A 67 2.51 -10.36 0.54
N TYR A 68 2.83 -9.07 0.44
CA TYR A 68 2.40 -8.08 1.42
C TYR A 68 0.87 -7.96 1.53
N LEU A 69 0.15 -7.94 0.40
CA LEU A 69 -1.31 -7.96 0.38
C LEU A 69 -1.86 -9.21 1.06
N SER A 70 -1.30 -10.38 0.77
CA SER A 70 -1.77 -11.64 1.33
C SER A 70 -1.56 -11.70 2.85
N LEU A 71 -0.43 -11.21 3.35
CA LEU A 71 -0.17 -11.06 4.78
C LEU A 71 -1.12 -10.04 5.39
N TYR A 72 -1.33 -8.90 4.74
CA TYR A 72 -2.29 -7.90 5.18
C TYR A 72 -3.70 -8.50 5.27
N PHE A 73 -4.19 -9.23 4.27
CA PHE A 73 -5.53 -9.85 4.34
C PHE A 73 -5.63 -10.96 5.39
N THR A 74 -4.55 -11.66 5.67
CA THR A 74 -4.52 -12.75 6.67
C THR A 74 -4.47 -12.22 8.09
N TYR A 75 -3.68 -11.17 8.33
CA TYR A 75 -3.47 -10.56 9.64
C TYR A 75 -4.33 -9.32 9.90
N ALA A 76 -4.98 -8.76 8.88
CA ALA A 76 -5.94 -7.67 9.06
C ALA A 76 -7.02 -8.17 10.01
N PRO A 77 -7.26 -7.45 11.12
CA PRO A 77 -8.24 -7.88 12.09
C PRO A 77 -9.61 -7.85 11.41
N LYS A 78 -10.13 -9.04 11.07
CA LYS A 78 -11.56 -9.24 10.74
C LYS A 78 -12.50 -8.73 11.84
N ASN A 79 -11.93 -8.39 13.00
CA ASN A 79 -12.62 -8.09 14.24
C ASN A 79 -12.74 -6.59 14.52
N GLY A 80 -12.01 -5.71 13.81
CA GLY A 80 -12.05 -4.27 14.11
C GLY A 80 -13.42 -3.63 13.86
N ARG A 81 -14.15 -4.09 12.84
CA ARG A 81 -15.50 -3.58 12.54
C ARG A 81 -16.57 -4.16 13.47
N LEU A 82 -16.44 -5.43 13.84
CA LEU A 82 -17.37 -6.08 14.77
C LEU A 82 -17.16 -5.60 16.21
N ALA A 83 -15.92 -5.40 16.65
CA ALA A 83 -15.62 -4.84 17.97
C ALA A 83 -16.11 -3.39 18.09
N ARG A 84 -15.88 -2.54 17.08
CA ARG A 84 -16.37 -1.16 17.07
C ARG A 84 -17.89 -1.05 16.98
N VAL A 85 -18.56 -1.95 16.24
CA VAL A 85 -20.03 -2.02 16.20
C VAL A 85 -20.58 -2.50 17.55
N ASN A 86 -19.92 -3.46 18.21
CA ASN A 86 -20.34 -3.91 19.53
C ASN A 86 -20.19 -2.78 20.56
N ASP A 87 -19.06 -2.08 20.59
CA ASP A 87 -18.83 -0.94 21.50
C ASP A 87 -19.82 0.21 21.25
N ALA A 88 -20.10 0.56 20.00
CA ALA A 88 -21.09 1.59 19.67
C ALA A 88 -22.50 1.18 20.14
N MET A 89 -22.89 -0.08 19.90
CA MET A 89 -24.18 -0.61 20.32
C MET A 89 -24.33 -0.70 21.85
N TRP A 90 -23.26 -1.00 22.60
CA TRP A 90 -23.32 -1.00 24.07
C TRP A 90 -23.55 0.38 24.66
N HIS A 91 -23.01 1.43 24.04
CA HIS A 91 -23.25 2.80 24.45
C HIS A 91 -24.68 3.26 24.13
N ASP A 92 -25.23 2.87 22.98
CA ASP A 92 -26.62 3.18 22.61
C ASP A 92 -27.67 2.47 23.51
N ILE A 93 -27.31 1.34 24.14
CA ILE A 93 -28.23 0.60 25.04
C ILE A 93 -28.18 1.12 26.48
N ASN A 94 -27.09 1.76 26.90
CA ASN A 94 -26.88 2.22 28.29
C ASN A 94 -27.09 3.74 28.48
N GLU A 95 -27.62 4.43 27.48
CA GLU A 95 -28.08 5.83 27.53
C GLU A 95 -29.61 5.89 27.52
#